data_AF-A0A817Z0Q5-F1
#
_entry.id   AF-A0A817Z0Q5-F1
#
_cell.length_a   1.000
_cell.length_b   1.000
_cell.length_c   1.000
_cell.angle_alpha   90.00
_cell.angle_beta   90.00
_cell.angle_gamma   90.00
#
_symmetry.space_group_name_H-M   'P 1'
#
loop_
_entity.id
_entity.type
_entity.pdbx_description
1 polymer ?
#
loop_
_entity_poly.entity_id
_entity_poly.type
_entity_poly.pdbx_seq_one_letter_code
_entity_poly.pdbx_strand_id
1 'polypeptide(L)'
;MVTYDRDDPYNNFKCWVYERIDYDKIHLSRSAGSFCGYNQTSQSYEAQDGVDLAITLAEAERIHDDCPIRYDDGRNVFVDLEEFNFYYAKSSIVRLDKFFLSFFFFLLFILFN
;
A
#
# COMPACT_ATOMS: atom_id res chain seq x y z
N MET A 1 -7.32 -9.31 8.30
CA MET A 1 -8.12 -8.56 9.29
C MET A 1 -8.50 -9.49 10.42
N VAL A 2 -8.65 -9.01 11.65
CA VAL A 2 -9.11 -9.83 12.79
C VAL A 2 -10.28 -9.12 13.46
N THR A 3 -11.37 -9.83 13.73
CA THR A 3 -12.55 -9.30 14.43
C THR A 3 -12.81 -10.05 15.71
N TYR A 4 -13.59 -9.45 16.60
CA TYR A 4 -14.07 -10.08 17.82
C TYR A 4 -15.55 -10.45 17.67
N ASP A 5 -15.87 -11.73 17.81
CA ASP A 5 -17.22 -12.28 17.86
C ASP A 5 -17.53 -12.71 19.30
N ARG A 6 -18.51 -12.04 19.92
CA ARG A 6 -18.89 -12.32 21.31
C ARG A 6 -19.68 -13.64 21.43
N ASP A 7 -20.33 -14.05 20.35
CA ASP A 7 -21.28 -15.15 20.38
C ASP A 7 -20.63 -16.48 19.93
N ASP A 8 -19.35 -16.47 19.54
CA ASP A 8 -18.57 -17.70 19.32
C ASP A 8 -18.21 -18.37 20.66
N PRO A 9 -18.66 -19.61 20.92
CA PRO A 9 -18.38 -20.33 22.15
C PRO A 9 -16.94 -20.84 22.31
N TYR A 10 -16.16 -20.92 21.23
CA TYR A 10 -14.83 -21.55 21.22
C TYR A 10 -13.71 -20.52 21.15
N ASN A 11 -13.79 -19.58 20.21
CA ASN A 11 -12.79 -18.54 20.01
C ASN A 11 -13.45 -17.22 19.66
N ASN A 12 -13.32 -16.24 20.55
CA ASN A 12 -13.94 -14.94 20.34
C ASN A 12 -13.23 -14.11 19.27
N PHE A 13 -12.05 -14.51 18.78
CA PHE A 13 -11.37 -13.82 17.70
C PHE A 13 -11.51 -14.62 16.40
N LYS A 14 -11.73 -13.89 15.30
CA LYS A 14 -11.89 -14.45 13.95
C LYS A 14 -10.93 -13.82 12.97
N CYS A 15 -10.28 -14.65 12.18
CA CYS A 15 -9.42 -14.19 11.10
C CYS A 15 -10.23 -13.98 9.81
N TRP A 16 -9.94 -12.91 9.09
CA TRP A 16 -10.56 -12.56 7.83
C TRP A 16 -9.52 -12.26 6.76
N VAL A 17 -9.70 -12.89 5.61
CA VAL A 17 -9.00 -12.56 4.36
C VAL A 17 -9.96 -11.76 3.52
N TYR A 18 -9.58 -10.55 3.12
CA TYR A 18 -10.41 -9.71 2.27
C TYR A 18 -9.62 -9.16 1.10
N GLU A 19 -10.31 -8.93 -0.01
CA GLU A 19 -9.74 -8.40 -1.23
C GLU A 19 -10.78 -7.58 -1.98
N ARG A 20 -10.34 -6.45 -2.54
CA ARG A 20 -11.14 -5.67 -3.47
C ARG A 20 -11.02 -6.31 -4.86
N ILE A 21 -12.11 -6.85 -5.36
CA ILE A 21 -12.14 -7.55 -6.67
C ILE A 21 -12.55 -6.65 -7.83
N ASP A 22 -13.27 -5.57 -7.54
CA ASP A 22 -13.75 -4.61 -8.54
C ASP A 22 -13.77 -3.22 -7.92
N TYR A 23 -14.13 -2.22 -8.73
CA TYR A 23 -14.28 -0.83 -8.31
C TYR A 23 -15.28 -0.62 -7.18
N ASP A 24 -16.31 -1.47 -7.09
CA ASP A 24 -17.41 -1.40 -6.14
C ASP A 24 -17.56 -2.66 -5.28
N LYS A 25 -16.71 -3.68 -5.44
CA LYS A 25 -16.90 -4.98 -4.75
C LYS A 25 -15.70 -5.40 -3.93
N ILE A 26 -15.99 -5.87 -2.72
CA ILE A 26 -15.01 -6.46 -1.80
C ILE A 26 -15.50 -7.85 -1.39
N HIS A 27 -14.66 -8.86 -1.60
CA HIS A 27 -14.87 -10.19 -1.04
C HIS A 27 -14.16 -10.32 0.30
N LEU A 28 -14.84 -10.97 1.25
CA LEU A 28 -14.31 -11.29 2.56
C LEU A 28 -14.61 -12.75 2.87
N SER A 29 -13.58 -13.46 3.32
CA SER A 29 -13.68 -14.83 3.81
C SER A 29 -13.27 -14.85 5.28
N ARG A 30 -14.12 -15.42 6.13
CA ARG A 30 -13.90 -15.58 7.56
C ARG A 30 -13.48 -17.01 7.87
N SER A 31 -12.43 -17.15 8.67
CA SER A 31 -12.03 -18.47 9.13
C SER A 31 -12.96 -18.99 10.22
N ALA A 32 -13.14 -20.32 10.26
CA ALA A 32 -13.78 -21.00 11.37
C ALA A 32 -13.05 -20.79 12.72
N GLY A 33 -11.75 -20.48 12.71
CA GLY A 33 -10.93 -20.30 13.90
C GLY A 33 -10.42 -18.86 14.12
N SER A 34 -9.56 -18.72 15.13
CA SER A 34 -8.85 -17.48 15.43
C SER A 34 -7.68 -17.18 14.48
N PHE A 35 -7.30 -18.15 13.66
CA PHE A 35 -6.23 -18.05 12.67
C PHE A 35 -6.79 -18.31 11.29
N CYS A 36 -6.23 -17.66 10.27
CA CYS A 36 -6.65 -17.88 8.90
C CYS A 36 -6.22 -19.28 8.44
N GLY A 37 -7.05 -19.93 7.61
CA GLY A 37 -6.72 -21.21 7.01
C GLY A 37 -5.50 -21.10 6.11
N TYR A 38 -4.70 -22.18 6.02
CA TYR A 38 -3.46 -22.17 5.24
C TYR A 38 -3.69 -21.89 3.75
N ASN A 39 -4.77 -22.44 3.19
CA ASN A 39 -5.19 -22.24 1.79
C ASN A 39 -6.34 -21.21 1.66
N GLN A 40 -6.65 -20.47 2.72
CA GLN A 40 -7.78 -19.55 2.72
C GLN A 40 -7.48 -18.33 1.83
N THR A 41 -8.36 -18.07 0.87
CA THR A 41 -8.34 -16.86 0.04
C THR A 41 -9.51 -15.94 0.35
N SER A 42 -9.53 -14.74 -0.21
CA SER A 42 -10.65 -13.80 -0.11
C SER A 42 -11.97 -14.38 -0.65
N GLN A 43 -11.89 -15.31 -1.61
CA GLN A 43 -13.01 -15.96 -2.30
C GLN A 43 -13.33 -17.35 -1.75
N SER A 44 -12.54 -17.87 -0.80
CA SER A 44 -12.79 -19.18 -0.19
C SER A 44 -14.12 -19.14 0.57
N TYR A 45 -14.97 -20.14 0.30
CA TYR A 45 -16.31 -20.27 0.89
C TYR A 45 -16.58 -21.68 1.44
N GLU A 46 -15.67 -22.63 1.20
CA GLU A 46 -15.83 -24.02 1.64
C GLU A 46 -15.10 -24.30 2.96
N ALA A 47 -15.67 -25.19 3.76
CA ALA A 47 -15.06 -25.63 5.03
C ALA A 47 -13.69 -26.30 4.83
N GLN A 48 -13.43 -26.85 3.63
CA GLN A 48 -12.15 -27.46 3.26
C GLN A 48 -10.99 -26.45 3.34
N ASP A 49 -11.28 -25.18 3.05
CA ASP A 49 -10.33 -24.07 3.11
C ASP A 49 -10.20 -23.49 4.55
N GLY A 50 -10.92 -24.06 5.52
CA GLY A 50 -10.98 -23.56 6.89
C GLY A 50 -11.87 -22.33 7.07
N VAL A 51 -12.84 -22.14 6.18
CA VAL A 51 -13.77 -21.02 6.14
C VAL A 51 -15.12 -21.40 6.74
N ASP A 52 -15.73 -20.49 7.49
CA ASP A 52 -17.10 -20.63 8.00
C ASP A 52 -18.11 -19.68 7.35
N LEU A 53 -17.65 -18.53 6.83
CA LEU A 53 -18.50 -17.50 6.27
C LEU A 53 -17.77 -16.76 5.13
N ALA A 54 -18.47 -16.57 4.02
CA ALA A 54 -18.03 -15.73 2.92
C ALA A 54 -19.03 -14.59 2.72
N ILE A 55 -18.53 -13.37 2.57
CA ILE A 55 -19.31 -12.15 2.38
C ILE A 55 -18.83 -11.46 1.12
N THR A 56 -19.78 -10.92 0.35
CA THR A 56 -19.49 -9.98 -0.74
C THR A 56 -20.13 -8.65 -0.38
N LEU A 57 -19.32 -7.61 -0.22
CA LEU A 57 -19.78 -6.25 -0.02
C LEU A 57 -19.82 -5.53 -1.36
N ALA A 58 -20.91 -4.82 -1.60
CA ALA A 58 -21.06 -3.90 -2.71
C ALA A 58 -21.08 -2.47 -2.16
N GLU A 59 -20.07 -1.68 -2.51
CA GLU A 59 -19.94 -0.28 -2.14
C GLU A 59 -20.84 0.58 -3.01
N ALA A 60 -21.69 1.39 -2.38
CA ALA A 60 -22.56 2.32 -3.08
C ALA A 60 -21.94 3.72 -3.25
N GLU A 61 -20.67 3.91 -2.87
CA GLU A 61 -20.05 5.25 -2.82
C GLU A 61 -20.12 5.99 -4.15
N ARG A 62 -19.97 5.28 -5.29
CA ARG A 62 -19.99 5.91 -6.62
C ARG A 62 -21.37 6.16 -7.23
N ILE A 63 -22.47 5.73 -6.59
CA ILE A 63 -23.81 5.92 -7.17
C ILE A 63 -24.27 7.38 -7.02
N HIS A 64 -23.79 8.07 -5.97
CA HIS A 64 -24.14 9.47 -5.66
C HIS A 64 -22.92 10.39 -5.56
N ASP A 65 -21.73 9.91 -5.93
CA ASP A 65 -20.54 10.76 -5.93
C ASP A 65 -20.56 11.63 -7.19
N ASP A 66 -20.75 12.94 -7.01
CA ASP A 66 -20.59 13.97 -8.04
C ASP A 66 -19.10 14.26 -8.32
N CYS A 67 -18.21 13.32 -7.99
CA CYS A 67 -16.78 13.43 -8.20
C CYS A 67 -16.43 12.96 -9.61
N PRO A 68 -15.77 13.79 -10.44
CA PRO A 68 -15.28 13.34 -11.73
C PRO A 68 -14.32 12.14 -11.57
N ILE A 69 -14.45 11.13 -12.43
CA ILE A 69 -13.62 9.90 -12.40
C ILE A 69 -12.12 10.23 -12.52
N ARG A 70 -11.80 11.38 -13.13
CA ARG A 70 -10.45 11.94 -13.14
C ARG A 70 -10.33 12.91 -11.98
N TYR A 71 -9.23 12.78 -11.25
CA TYR A 71 -8.79 13.77 -10.27
C TYR A 71 -8.80 15.15 -10.93
N ASP A 72 -9.78 15.97 -10.53
CA ASP A 72 -9.89 17.37 -10.89
C ASP A 72 -9.35 18.17 -9.70
N ASP A 73 -8.20 18.79 -9.90
CA ASP A 73 -7.57 19.65 -8.89
C ASP A 73 -8.20 21.06 -8.84
N GLY A 74 -9.30 21.28 -9.56
CA GLY A 74 -9.99 22.56 -9.65
C GLY A 74 -9.18 23.61 -10.41
N ARG A 75 -8.16 23.21 -11.18
CA ARG A 75 -7.34 24.16 -11.94
C ARG A 75 -8.08 24.65 -13.17
N ASN A 76 -7.95 25.94 -13.40
CA ASN A 76 -8.56 26.63 -14.53
C ASN A 76 -7.93 26.14 -15.86
N VAL A 77 -8.75 25.50 -16.70
CA VAL A 77 -8.38 24.90 -18.00
C VAL A 77 -7.92 25.94 -19.04
N PHE A 78 -8.15 27.23 -18.78
CA PHE A 78 -7.74 28.33 -19.66
C PHE A 78 -6.39 28.95 -19.27
N VAL A 79 -5.77 28.47 -18.21
CA VAL A 79 -4.41 28.85 -17.82
C VAL A 79 -3.49 27.75 -18.33
N ASP A 80 -2.51 28.10 -19.16
CA ASP A 80 -1.48 27.16 -19.58
C ASP A 80 -0.88 26.53 -18.31
N LEU A 81 -0.95 25.20 -18.22
CA LEU A 81 -0.35 24.45 -17.14
C LEU A 81 1.13 24.79 -17.17
N GLU A 82 1.59 25.63 -16.23
CA GLU A 82 3.02 25.77 -15.97
C GLU A 82 3.55 24.36 -15.82
N GLU A 83 4.40 23.99 -16.77
CA GLU A 83 5.01 22.69 -16.94
C GLU A 83 5.30 22.11 -15.56
N PHE A 84 4.63 21.00 -15.23
CA PHE A 84 4.92 20.22 -14.03
C PHE A 84 6.34 19.66 -14.17
N ASN A 85 7.31 20.51 -13.89
CA ASN A 85 8.69 20.15 -13.78
C ASN A 85 8.79 19.36 -12.48
N PHE A 86 8.63 18.05 -12.60
CA PHE A 86 9.04 17.12 -11.56
C PHE A 86 10.54 17.31 -11.36
N TYR A 87 10.93 18.11 -10.37
CA TYR A 87 12.30 18.15 -9.90
C TYR A 87 12.57 16.86 -9.13
N TYR A 88 12.75 15.75 -9.84
CA TYR A 88 13.46 14.62 -9.25
C TYR A 88 14.88 15.10 -8.99
N ALA A 89 15.33 15.03 -7.74
CA ALA A 89 16.74 15.22 -7.43
C ALA A 89 17.50 14.14 -8.20
N LYS A 90 18.11 14.52 -9.33
CA LYS A 90 18.99 13.63 -10.09
C LYS A 90 20.16 13.32 -9.18
N SER A 91 20.21 12.08 -8.66
CA SER A 91 21.37 11.58 -7.93
C SER A 91 22.58 11.71 -8.84
N SER A 92 23.45 12.67 -8.49
CA SER A 92 24.73 12.84 -9.14
C SER A 92 25.73 12.05 -8.33
N ILE A 93 26.25 10.98 -8.92
CA ILE A 93 27.37 10.24 -8.33
C ILE A 93 28.58 11.16 -8.38
N VAL A 94 28.96 11.72 -7.23
CA VAL A 94 30.21 12.46 -7.09
C VAL A 94 31.35 11.44 -7.17
N ARG A 95 32.00 11.34 -8.33
CA ARG A 95 33.26 10.59 -8.44
C ARG A 95 34.35 11.41 -7.75
N LEU A 96 34.64 11.08 -6.50
CA LEU A 96 35.82 11.59 -5.82
C LEU A 96 37.06 11.06 -6.55
N ASP A 97 37.74 11.94 -7.27
CA ASP A 97 38.96 11.60 -7.97
C ASP A 97 40.07 11.33 -6.95
N LYS A 98 40.75 10.18 -7.08
CA LYS A 98 41.72 9.68 -6.08
C LYS A 98 42.91 10.63 -5.92
N PHE A 99 43.20 11.43 -6.94
CA PHE A 99 44.25 12.45 -6.90
C PHE A 99 44.00 13.52 -5.83
N PHE A 100 42.76 13.98 -5.67
CA PHE A 100 42.43 15.03 -4.69
C PHE A 100 42.52 14.51 -3.25
N LEU A 101 42.13 13.26 -3.00
CA LEU A 101 42.28 12.63 -1.68
C LEU A 101 43.75 12.44 -1.31
N SER A 102 44.59 11.99 -2.25
CA SER A 102 46.04 11.82 -2.03
C SER A 102 46.72 13.16 -1.70
N PHE A 103 46.40 14.21 -2.45
CA PHE A 103 46.94 15.54 -2.20
C PHE A 103 46.49 16.13 -0.85
N PHE A 104 45.24 15.90 -0.46
CA PHE A 104 44.73 16.35 0.84
C PHE A 104 45.43 15.65 2.01
N PHE A 105 45.66 14.33 1.92
CA PHE A 105 46.45 13.60 2.91
C PHE A 105 47.91 14.05 2.95
N PHE A 106 48.51 14.38 1.81
CA PHE A 106 49.87 14.90 1.74
C PHE A 106 49.99 16.30 2.39
N LEU A 107 49.02 17.19 2.16
CA LEU A 107 48.96 18.50 2.82
C LEU A 107 48.75 18.38 4.33
N LEU A 108 47.88 17.48 4.78
CA LEU A 108 47.70 17.18 6.19
C LEU A 108 49.00 16.67 6.83
N PHE A 109 49.75 15.82 6.12
CA PHE A 109 51.04 15.32 6.59
C PHE A 109 52.09 16.42 6.72
N ILE A 110 52.07 17.44 5.85
CA ILE A 110 52.96 18.60 5.94
C ILE A 110 52.54 19.57 7.06
N LEU A 111 51.24 19.69 7.35
CA LEU A 111 50.75 20.62 8.39
C LEU A 111 50.90 20.08 9.82
N PHE A 112 50.96 18.76 9.99
CA PHE A 112 51.04 18.08 11.30
C PHE A 112 52.41 17.49 11.61
N ASN A 113 53.45 17.85 10.85
CA ASN A 113 54.85 17.45 11.04
C ASN A 113 55.74 18.69 11.00
#